data_AF-A0A095A549-F1
#
_entry.id   AF-A0A095A549-F1
#
_cell.length_a   1.000
_cell.length_b   1.000
_cell.length_c   1.000
_cell.angle_alpha   90.00
_cell.angle_beta   90.00
_cell.angle_gamma   90.00
#
_symmetry.space_group_name_H-M   'P 1'
#
loop_
_entity.id
_entity.type
_entity.pdbx_description
1 polymer ?
#
loop_
_entity_poly.entity_id
_entity_poly.type
_entity_poly.pdbx_seq_one_letter_code
_entity_poly.pdbx_strand_id
1 'polypeptide(L)'
;MRTGTTSLKFALQLLFNQPCYHMYDVIYKYQESHIKKWINIFNMHQKCVNIDKANWNDIFNECKFAVDYPTCVFYKELMNIYPNAK
;
A
#
# COMPACT_ATOMS: atom_id res chain seq x y z
N MET A 1 -12.58 -3.01 12.75
CA MET A 1 -11.84 -2.20 13.75
C MET A 1 -11.07 -1.10 13.00
N ARG A 2 -11.01 0.13 13.52
CA ARG A 2 -10.22 1.25 12.95
C ARG A 2 -9.09 1.57 13.93
N THR A 3 -7.83 1.56 13.49
CA THR A 3 -6.63 1.49 14.36
C THR A 3 -5.73 2.73 14.26
N GLY A 4 -6.29 3.90 13.93
CA GLY A 4 -5.52 5.16 13.90
C GLY A 4 -4.55 5.32 12.71
N THR A 5 -4.78 4.60 11.60
CA THR A 5 -3.92 4.62 10.41
C THR A 5 -3.76 6.01 9.78
N THR A 6 -4.79 6.86 9.85
CA THR A 6 -4.72 8.24 9.37
C THR A 6 -3.72 9.07 10.18
N SER A 7 -3.75 8.96 11.52
CA SER A 7 -2.80 9.66 12.39
C SER A 7 -1.36 9.17 12.14
N LEU A 8 -1.17 7.85 11.96
CA LEU A 8 0.14 7.28 11.62
C LEU A 8 0.67 7.78 10.27
N LYS A 9 -0.20 7.85 9.24
CA LYS A 9 0.15 8.44 7.94
C LYS A 9 0.75 9.84 8.10
N PHE A 10 0.05 10.73 8.81
CA PHE A 10 0.52 12.09 9.00
C PHE A 10 1.83 12.16 9.80
N ALA A 11 1.98 11.33 10.83
CA ALA A 11 3.23 11.28 11.60
C ALA A 11 4.43 10.87 10.74
N LEU A 12 4.29 9.85 9.87
CA LEU A 12 5.35 9.42 8.96
C LEU A 12 5.70 10.50 7.93
N GLN A 13 4.70 11.17 7.37
CA GLN A 13 4.92 12.27 6.44
C GLN A 13 5.65 13.44 7.11
N LEU A 14 5.29 13.77 8.35
CA LEU A 14 5.93 14.84 9.12
C LEU A 14 7.38 14.50 9.46
N LEU A 15 7.67 13.28 9.92
CA LEU A 15 9.01 12.88 10.35
C LEU A 15 10.01 12.77 9.19
N PHE A 16 9.55 12.26 8.04
CA PHE A 16 10.45 11.89 6.94
C PHE A 16 10.33 12.79 5.71
N ASN A 17 9.34 13.70 5.68
CA ASN A 17 9.07 14.56 4.53
C ASN A 17 8.93 13.78 3.21
N GLN A 18 8.23 12.64 3.27
CA GLN A 18 8.01 11.70 2.15
C GLN A 18 6.56 11.19 2.15
N PRO A 19 5.98 10.83 0.99
CA PRO A 19 4.59 10.42 0.90
C PRO A 19 4.31 9.05 1.55
N CYS A 20 3.12 8.90 2.10
CA CYS A 20 2.62 7.67 2.72
C CYS A 20 1.28 7.26 2.09
N TYR A 21 1.21 6.05 1.55
CA TYR A 21 0.04 5.48 0.89
C TYR A 21 -1.03 5.08 1.90
N HIS A 22 -2.29 5.47 1.66
CA HIS A 22 -3.42 5.18 2.54
C HIS A 22 -4.73 5.06 1.74
N MET A 23 -5.75 4.35 2.25
CA MET A 23 -7.06 4.19 1.57
C MET A 23 -7.69 5.53 1.16
N TYR A 24 -7.56 6.53 2.03
CA TYR A 24 -7.95 7.91 1.74
C TYR A 24 -7.38 8.42 0.41
N ASP A 25 -6.11 8.15 0.09
CA ASP A 25 -5.54 8.57 -1.20
C ASP A 25 -6.14 7.78 -2.36
N VAL A 26 -6.45 6.50 -2.15
CA VAL A 26 -7.17 5.69 -3.15
C VAL A 26 -8.53 6.31 -3.46
N ILE A 27 -9.28 6.76 -2.45
CA ILE A 27 -10.62 7.32 -2.65
C ILE A 27 -10.58 8.70 -3.30
N TYR A 28 -9.72 9.60 -2.80
CA TYR A 28 -9.79 11.02 -3.17
C TYR A 28 -8.77 11.44 -4.23
N LYS A 29 -7.61 10.79 -4.31
CA LYS A 29 -6.51 11.17 -5.21
C LYS A 29 -6.39 10.24 -6.41
N TYR A 30 -6.30 8.93 -6.19
CA TYR A 30 -5.98 7.96 -7.24
C TYR A 30 -7.22 7.37 -7.93
N GLN A 31 -8.30 7.21 -7.18
CA GLN A 31 -9.62 6.80 -7.64
C GLN A 31 -9.58 5.48 -8.42
N GLU A 32 -10.34 5.38 -9.51
CA GLU A 32 -10.58 4.16 -10.27
C GLU A 32 -9.29 3.47 -10.75
N SER A 33 -8.25 4.25 -11.06
CA SER A 33 -6.97 3.72 -11.54
C SER A 33 -6.34 2.76 -10.52
N HIS A 34 -6.33 3.14 -9.24
CA HIS A 34 -5.76 2.31 -8.17
C HIS A 34 -6.74 1.24 -7.71
N ILE A 35 -8.05 1.49 -7.76
CA ILE A 35 -9.07 0.47 -7.47
C ILE A 35 -8.88 -0.73 -8.42
N LYS A 36 -8.68 -0.50 -9.72
CA LYS A 36 -8.42 -1.57 -10.71
C LYS A 36 -7.13 -2.33 -10.42
N LYS A 37 -6.04 -1.63 -10.08
CA LYS A 37 -4.75 -2.26 -9.70
C LYS A 37 -4.92 -3.18 -8.48
N TRP A 38 -5.61 -2.71 -7.45
CA TRP A 38 -5.86 -3.52 -6.26
C TRP A 38 -6.75 -4.72 -6.51
N ILE A 39 -7.81 -4.58 -7.31
CA ILE A 39 -8.63 -5.73 -7.74
C ILE A 39 -7.77 -6.78 -8.46
N ASN A 40 -6.84 -6.35 -9.32
CA ASN A 40 -5.91 -7.27 -9.98
C ASN A 40 -5.00 -7.99 -8.96
N ILE A 41 -4.43 -7.27 -8.00
CA ILE A 41 -3.61 -7.85 -6.92
C ILE A 41 -4.39 -8.90 -6.12
N PHE A 42 -5.62 -8.59 -5.70
CA PHE A 42 -6.45 -9.55 -4.97
C PHE A 42 -6.77 -10.79 -5.82
N ASN A 43 -7.05 -10.63 -7.11
CA ASN A 43 -7.28 -11.74 -8.04
C ASN A 43 -6.03 -12.62 -8.23
N MET A 44 -4.84 -12.02 -8.34
CA MET A 44 -3.57 -12.74 -8.41
C MET A 44 -3.32 -13.53 -7.13
N HIS A 45 -3.50 -12.89 -5.97
CA HIS A 45 -3.33 -13.51 -4.67
C HIS A 45 -4.30 -14.69 -4.47
N GLN A 46 -5.58 -14.53 -4.85
CA GLN A 46 -6.57 -15.61 -4.77
C GLN A 46 -6.20 -16.82 -5.64
N LYS A 47 -5.51 -16.60 -6.77
CA LYS A 47 -5.00 -17.64 -7.66
C LYS A 47 -3.63 -18.18 -7.24
N CYS A 48 -3.13 -17.81 -6.05
CA CYS A 48 -1.81 -18.16 -5.54
C CYS A 48 -0.66 -17.78 -6.51
N VAL A 49 -0.86 -16.71 -7.30
CA VAL A 49 0.18 -16.18 -8.19
C VAL A 49 1.17 -15.37 -7.35
N ASN A 50 2.46 -15.58 -7.58
CA ASN A 50 3.49 -14.76 -6.95
C ASN A 50 3.41 -13.31 -7.48
N ILE A 51 3.19 -12.35 -6.59
CA ILE A 51 3.12 -10.92 -6.92
C ILE A 51 4.52 -10.32 -6.76
N ASP A 52 5.15 -10.00 -7.88
CA ASP A 52 6.50 -9.45 -7.89
C ASP A 52 6.57 -7.98 -7.44
N LYS A 53 7.80 -7.51 -7.27
CA LYS A 53 8.09 -6.12 -6.87
C LYS A 53 7.59 -5.08 -7.87
N ALA A 54 7.47 -5.41 -9.15
CA ALA A 54 7.01 -4.46 -10.17
C ALA A 54 5.55 -4.09 -9.94
N ASN A 55 4.71 -5.06 -9.61
CA ASN A 55 3.31 -4.82 -9.25
C ASN A 55 3.17 -3.92 -8.00
N TRP A 56 3.99 -4.14 -6.98
CA TRP A 56 3.99 -3.30 -5.78
C TRP A 56 4.48 -1.87 -6.05
N ASN A 57 5.53 -1.73 -6.86
CA ASN A 57 6.02 -0.41 -7.28
C ASN A 57 4.98 0.36 -8.11
N ASP A 58 4.19 -0.32 -8.94
CA ASP A 58 3.11 0.29 -9.73
C ASP A 58 1.96 0.84 -8.84
N ILE A 59 1.73 0.22 -7.67
CA ILE A 59 0.74 0.68 -6.69
C ILE A 59 1.29 1.82 -5.85
N PHE A 60 2.45 1.63 -5.22
CA PHE A 60 2.97 2.60 -4.25
C PHE A 60 3.62 3.80 -4.92
N ASN A 61 4.09 3.65 -6.16
CA ASN A 61 4.73 4.70 -6.93
C ASN A 61 5.85 5.38 -6.09
N GLU A 62 5.69 6.66 -5.79
CA GLU A 62 6.66 7.44 -5.02
C GLU A 62 6.51 7.30 -3.49
N CYS A 63 5.46 6.63 -3.00
CA CYS A 63 5.20 6.47 -1.57
C CYS A 63 6.32 5.67 -0.89
N LYS A 64 6.90 6.24 0.18
CA LYS A 64 7.93 5.57 1.01
C LYS A 64 7.35 4.73 2.13
N PHE A 65 6.10 5.00 2.50
CA PHE A 65 5.38 4.28 3.54
C PHE A 65 4.01 3.87 3.02
N ALA A 66 3.41 2.84 3.61
CA ALA A 66 2.05 2.43 3.30
C ALA A 66 1.34 1.89 4.54
N VAL A 67 0.10 2.31 4.74
CA VAL A 67 -0.74 1.96 5.90
C VAL A 67 -2.20 1.82 5.45
N ASP A 68 -3.08 1.37 6.36
CA ASP A 68 -4.51 1.10 6.11
C ASP A 68 -4.76 -0.01 5.07
N TYR A 69 -6.04 -0.32 4.87
CA TYR A 69 -6.50 -1.11 3.75
C TYR A 69 -6.19 -0.40 2.42
N PRO A 70 -5.93 -1.13 1.32
CA PRO A 70 -5.76 -2.59 1.25
C PRO A 70 -4.35 -3.08 1.56
N THR A 71 -3.36 -2.20 1.69
CA THR A 71 -1.95 -2.55 1.92
C THR A 71 -1.76 -3.49 3.10
N CYS A 72 -2.44 -3.25 4.22
CA CYS A 72 -2.26 -4.04 5.45
C CYS A 72 -2.59 -5.53 5.30
N VAL A 73 -3.35 -5.93 4.27
CA VAL A 73 -3.66 -7.34 4.00
C VAL A 73 -2.41 -8.11 3.57
N PHE A 74 -1.47 -7.43 2.91
CA PHE A 74 -0.30 -8.03 2.25
C PHE A 74 1.01 -7.78 3.01
N TYR A 75 0.95 -7.52 4.31
CA TYR A 75 2.15 -7.13 5.07
C TYR A 75 3.26 -8.20 5.02
N LYS A 76 2.90 -9.50 4.99
CA LYS A 76 3.87 -10.60 4.95
C LYS A 76 4.63 -10.66 3.63
N GLU A 77 3.92 -10.52 2.52
CA GLU A 77 4.47 -10.44 1.18
C GLU A 77 5.36 -9.21 1.05
N LEU A 78 4.89 -8.06 1.56
CA LEU A 78 5.64 -6.81 1.52
C LEU A 78 6.92 -6.87 2.35
N MET A 79 6.94 -7.55 3.50
CA MET A 79 8.17 -7.78 4.27
C MET A 79 9.21 -8.58 3.47
N ASN A 80 8.79 -9.54 2.64
CA ASN A 80 9.70 -10.27 1.77
C ASN A 80 10.21 -9.41 0.60
N ILE A 81 9.35 -8.57 0.01
CA ILE A 81 9.69 -7.70 -1.13
C ILE A 81 10.58 -6.52 -0.72
N TYR A 82 10.35 -5.98 0.48
CA TYR A 82 11.08 -4.83 1.03
C TYR A 82 11.73 -5.23 2.38
N PRO A 83 12.79 -6.06 2.36
CA PRO A 83 13.37 -6.65 3.58
C PRO A 83 13.98 -5.64 4.56
N ASN A 84 14.23 -4.41 4.10
CA ASN A 84 14.77 -3.32 4.94
C ASN A 84 13.66 -2.39 5.47
N ALA A 85 12.41 -2.58 5.06
CA ALA A 85 11.26 -1.84 5.61
C ALA A 85 10.92 -2.35 7.01
N LYS A 86 10.31 -1.49 7.84
CA LYS A 86 9.87 -1.80 9.19
C LYS A 86 8.39 -1.48 9.36
#